data_AF-A0A960UA69-F1
#
_entry.id   AF-A0A960UA69-F1
#
_cell.length_a   1.000
_cell.length_b   1.000
_cell.length_c   1.000
_cell.angle_alpha   90.00
_cell.angle_beta   90.00
_cell.angle_gamma   90.00
#
_symmetry.space_group_name_H-M   'P 1'
#
loop_
_entity.id
_entity.type
_entity.pdbx_description
1 polymer ?
#
loop_
_entity_poly.entity_id
_entity_poly.type
_entity_poly.pdbx_seq_one_letter_code
_entity_poly.pdbx_strand_id
1 'polypeptide(L)'
;MDFAKILSYFQERHEVFYKDMRTCEHSLNEKEFNPYHQEGDVWTHTEMVLEEVKDLNSLDKTSIFIACLLHDVAKPYTRVEKYSQGWQRQVVSFRGHESLSTFLAIDLLLDFETALEIKLNKELILHAINWHVVLHRIKLEENGFLSDENVLFLNRAFSTERDKGAIWDIMYGLNRSDALGRVSDSYKTDKEKFKYLENFIPYYPIRNLGNEEKKPEIIVLIGLPGSGKSSLARERYAKHKVLSLDEMIMNYPKYKGLSYQEARTKAMQSDKMREFISKVYDSIKADSEKGIHLLIDNTNLTEDLQNRVLSNLRKDYYKKAIVFLPGENTLYNQLEERKKKEGKDIPKDVIRKYAAELYIPGYHTFDEIEFIIR
;
A
#
# COMPACT_ATOMS: atom_id res chain seq x y z
N MET A 1 20.85 11.96 -12.53
CA MET A 1 20.49 10.68 -13.17
C MET A 1 19.87 11.01 -14.51
N ASP A 2 20.10 10.18 -15.53
CA ASP A 2 19.44 10.36 -16.83
C ASP A 2 18.06 9.69 -16.82
N PHE A 3 17.00 10.50 -16.81
CA PHE A 3 15.61 10.01 -16.87
C PHE A 3 15.31 9.29 -18.18
N ALA A 4 15.93 9.70 -19.29
CA ALA A 4 15.76 9.02 -20.56
C ALA A 4 16.31 7.59 -20.48
N LYS A 5 17.45 7.38 -19.80
CA LYS A 5 18.00 6.03 -19.57
C LYS A 5 17.04 5.13 -18.81
N ILE A 6 16.41 5.62 -17.73
CA ILE A 6 15.43 4.84 -16.95
C ILE A 6 14.21 4.50 -17.81
N LEU A 7 13.67 5.49 -18.52
CA LEU A 7 12.49 5.34 -19.36
C LEU A 7 12.72 4.34 -20.51
N SER A 8 13.81 4.51 -21.26
CA SER A 8 14.17 3.58 -22.34
C SER A 8 14.42 2.18 -21.81
N TYR A 9 15.08 2.04 -20.66
CA TYR A 9 15.27 0.74 -20.03
C TYR A 9 13.94 0.06 -19.69
N PHE A 10 12.98 0.79 -19.10
CA PHE A 10 11.64 0.26 -18.84
C PHE A 10 10.93 -0.17 -20.13
N GLN A 11 10.93 0.67 -21.16
CA GLN A 11 10.27 0.36 -22.43
C GLN A 11 10.87 -0.86 -23.13
N GLU A 12 12.19 -1.04 -23.04
CA GLU A 12 12.90 -2.14 -23.72
C GLU A 12 12.89 -3.45 -22.92
N ARG A 13 13.09 -3.39 -21.61
CA ARG A 13 13.27 -4.59 -20.75
C ARG A 13 11.99 -5.04 -20.06
N HIS A 14 11.05 -4.11 -19.89
CA HIS A 14 9.74 -4.34 -19.28
C HIS A 14 8.61 -4.05 -20.29
N GLU A 15 8.86 -4.38 -21.56
CA GLU A 15 8.01 -4.06 -22.72
C GLU A 15 6.55 -4.52 -22.56
N VAL A 16 6.32 -5.61 -21.82
CA VAL A 16 4.97 -6.12 -21.54
C VAL A 16 4.14 -5.07 -20.80
N PHE A 17 4.68 -4.45 -19.75
CA PHE A 17 3.98 -3.40 -19.02
C PHE A 17 3.74 -2.17 -19.89
N TYR A 18 4.73 -1.77 -20.69
CA TYR A 18 4.59 -0.67 -21.65
C TYR A 18 3.42 -0.93 -22.64
N LYS A 19 3.40 -2.11 -23.27
CA LYS A 19 2.35 -2.50 -24.23
C LYS A 19 0.97 -2.61 -23.58
N ASP A 20 0.91 -3.17 -22.38
CA ASP A 20 -0.34 -3.31 -21.63
C ASP A 20 -0.90 -1.93 -21.25
N MET A 21 -0.05 -0.99 -20.82
CA MET A 21 -0.47 0.38 -20.51
C MET A 21 -0.92 1.14 -21.76
N ARG A 22 -0.22 0.97 -22.89
CA ARG A 22 -0.59 1.57 -24.20
C ARG A 22 -1.91 1.07 -24.77
N THR A 23 -2.35 -0.13 -24.37
CA THR A 23 -3.62 -0.73 -24.83
C THR A 23 -4.75 -0.57 -23.82
N CYS A 24 -4.47 0.04 -22.66
CA CYS A 24 -5.42 0.22 -21.58
C CYS A 24 -6.01 1.63 -21.62
N GLU A 25 -7.23 1.75 -22.14
CA GLU A 25 -7.95 3.03 -22.18
C GLU A 25 -8.59 3.38 -20.83
N HIS A 26 -8.47 4.65 -20.41
CA HIS A 26 -9.19 5.20 -19.25
C HIS A 26 -10.70 5.38 -19.51
N SER A 27 -11.06 5.46 -20.78
CA SER A 27 -12.43 5.64 -21.27
C SER A 27 -12.97 4.33 -21.84
N LEU A 28 -14.30 4.22 -21.92
CA LEU A 28 -14.94 3.06 -22.57
C LEU A 28 -14.96 3.24 -24.09
N ASN A 29 -15.27 4.46 -24.55
CA ASN A 29 -15.28 4.89 -25.93
C ASN A 29 -15.37 6.42 -25.97
N GLU A 30 -15.31 7.02 -27.17
CA GLU A 30 -15.34 8.48 -27.37
C GLU A 30 -16.60 9.17 -26.81
N LYS A 31 -17.74 8.47 -26.75
CA LYS A 31 -19.00 9.02 -26.22
C LYS A 31 -19.10 8.89 -24.70
N GLU A 32 -18.41 7.91 -24.14
CA GLU A 32 -18.39 7.58 -22.73
C GLU A 32 -17.01 7.86 -22.12
N PHE A 33 -16.47 9.04 -22.42
CA PHE A 33 -15.15 9.48 -21.94
C PHE A 33 -15.07 9.64 -20.42
N ASN A 34 -13.86 9.55 -19.88
CA ASN A 34 -13.57 9.78 -18.46
C ASN A 34 -13.20 11.26 -18.25
N PRO A 35 -13.96 12.05 -17.45
CA PRO A 35 -13.67 13.48 -17.28
C PRO A 35 -12.32 13.77 -16.61
N TYR A 36 -11.78 12.77 -15.90
CA TYR A 36 -10.57 12.86 -15.11
C TYR A 36 -9.33 12.47 -15.92
N HIS A 37 -9.52 11.78 -17.04
CA HIS A 37 -8.48 11.25 -17.91
C HIS A 37 -8.95 11.32 -19.36
N GLN A 38 -8.77 12.49 -19.98
CA GLN A 38 -9.17 12.77 -21.37
C GLN A 38 -8.02 12.56 -22.37
N GLU A 39 -6.82 12.23 -21.87
CA GLU A 39 -5.60 11.98 -22.64
C GLU A 39 -5.57 10.61 -23.36
N GLY A 40 -6.51 9.70 -23.06
CA GLY A 40 -6.60 8.38 -23.69
C GLY A 40 -6.05 7.25 -22.82
N ASP A 41 -5.01 6.57 -23.32
CA ASP A 41 -4.46 5.37 -22.69
C ASP A 41 -3.58 5.67 -21.45
N VAL A 42 -3.37 4.63 -20.64
CA VAL A 42 -2.61 4.71 -19.38
C VAL A 42 -1.16 5.13 -19.60
N TRP A 43 -0.54 4.73 -20.70
CA TRP A 43 0.85 5.14 -20.97
C TRP A 43 0.94 6.60 -21.42
N THR A 44 0.00 7.09 -22.24
CA THR A 44 -0.06 8.51 -22.61
C THR A 44 -0.17 9.40 -21.37
N HIS A 45 -1.02 9.03 -20.41
CA HIS A 45 -1.06 9.69 -19.09
C HIS A 45 0.30 9.63 -18.40
N THR A 46 0.91 8.45 -18.32
CA THR A 46 2.23 8.27 -17.67
C THR A 46 3.29 9.17 -18.29
N GLU A 47 3.36 9.30 -19.61
CA GLU A 47 4.31 10.21 -20.29
C GLU A 47 4.09 11.66 -19.86
N MET A 48 2.85 12.12 -19.82
CA MET A 48 2.51 13.48 -19.38
C MET A 48 2.87 13.72 -17.91
N VAL A 49 2.64 12.73 -17.05
CA VAL A 49 3.05 12.77 -15.63
C VAL A 49 4.57 12.86 -15.49
N LEU A 50 5.34 12.12 -16.31
CA LEU A 50 6.81 12.16 -16.27
C LEU A 50 7.38 13.50 -16.74
N GLU A 51 6.71 14.20 -17.65
CA GLU A 51 7.09 15.56 -18.05
C GLU A 51 6.99 16.54 -16.87
N GLU A 52 5.93 16.45 -16.06
CA GLU A 52 5.74 17.29 -14.87
C GLU A 52 6.84 17.10 -13.80
N VAL A 53 7.53 15.95 -13.78
CA VAL A 53 8.63 15.70 -12.82
C VAL A 53 9.86 16.55 -13.12
N LYS A 54 10.09 16.95 -14.38
CA LYS A 54 11.30 17.68 -14.79
C LYS A 54 11.43 19.01 -14.06
N ASP A 55 10.31 19.71 -13.90
CA ASP A 55 10.23 21.05 -13.31
C ASP A 55 10.05 21.06 -11.78
N LEU A 56 9.94 19.89 -11.14
CA LEU A 56 9.82 19.81 -9.68
C LEU A 56 11.05 20.37 -8.97
N ASN A 57 10.87 21.03 -7.83
CA ASN A 57 11.97 21.31 -6.90
C ASN A 57 11.97 20.25 -5.81
N SER A 58 12.84 19.24 -5.92
CA SER A 58 12.89 18.10 -5.01
C SER A 58 14.32 17.63 -4.79
N LEU A 59 14.58 17.05 -3.62
CA LEU A 59 15.87 16.47 -3.24
C LEU A 59 16.10 15.09 -3.88
N ASP A 60 15.02 14.35 -4.17
CA ASP A 60 15.08 13.02 -4.78
C ASP A 60 14.14 12.88 -5.99
N LYS A 61 14.42 13.68 -7.02
CA LYS A 61 13.68 13.60 -8.30
C LYS A 61 13.74 12.22 -8.95
N THR A 62 14.78 11.41 -8.66
CA THR A 62 14.91 10.07 -9.26
C THR A 62 13.86 9.13 -8.68
N SER A 63 13.69 9.12 -7.35
CA SER A 63 12.62 8.34 -6.71
C SER A 63 11.23 8.83 -7.13
N ILE A 64 11.01 10.14 -7.27
CA ILE A 64 9.74 10.67 -7.79
C ILE A 64 9.49 10.21 -9.22
N PHE A 65 10.48 10.34 -10.11
CA PHE A 65 10.36 9.92 -11.50
C PHE A 65 10.00 8.43 -11.62
N ILE A 66 10.67 7.58 -10.84
CA ILE A 66 10.39 6.14 -10.82
C ILE A 66 9.02 5.85 -10.21
N ALA A 67 8.62 6.54 -9.13
CA ALA A 67 7.29 6.40 -8.56
C ALA A 67 6.20 6.78 -9.58
N CYS A 68 6.39 7.89 -10.30
CA CYS A 68 5.51 8.33 -11.40
C CYS A 68 5.44 7.30 -12.54
N LEU A 69 6.58 6.74 -12.94
CA LEU A 69 6.62 5.71 -13.99
C LEU A 69 5.83 4.45 -13.61
N LEU A 70 5.82 4.10 -12.31
CA LEU A 70 5.30 2.82 -11.82
C LEU A 70 3.91 2.90 -11.17
N HIS A 71 3.40 4.08 -10.81
CA HIS A 71 2.18 4.20 -9.99
C HIS A 71 0.93 3.54 -10.61
N ASP A 72 0.86 3.55 -11.94
CA ASP A 72 -0.28 3.08 -12.73
C ASP A 72 -0.02 1.78 -13.49
N VAL A 73 1.13 1.13 -13.27
CA VAL A 73 1.53 -0.09 -13.99
C VAL A 73 0.52 -1.23 -13.87
N ALA A 74 -0.31 -1.21 -12.81
CA ALA A 74 -1.35 -2.21 -12.58
C ALA A 74 -2.75 -1.85 -13.10
N LYS A 75 -2.97 -0.67 -13.68
CA LYS A 75 -4.26 -0.31 -14.28
C LYS A 75 -4.72 -1.35 -15.33
N PRO A 76 -3.87 -1.85 -16.25
CA PRO A 76 -4.27 -2.89 -17.20
C PRO A 76 -4.81 -4.17 -16.54
N TYR A 77 -4.27 -4.56 -15.39
CA TYR A 77 -4.65 -5.78 -14.67
C TYR A 77 -5.81 -5.61 -13.69
N THR A 78 -6.24 -4.36 -13.45
CA THR A 78 -7.35 -4.01 -12.54
C THR A 78 -8.49 -3.31 -13.27
N ARG A 79 -8.41 -3.16 -14.60
CA ARG A 79 -9.44 -2.53 -15.43
C ARG A 79 -10.71 -3.37 -15.40
N VAL A 80 -11.80 -2.76 -14.95
CA VAL A 80 -13.14 -3.35 -14.97
C VAL A 80 -14.13 -2.36 -15.54
N GLU A 81 -14.96 -2.80 -16.47
CA GLU A 81 -16.11 -2.04 -16.95
C GLU A 81 -17.30 -2.32 -16.04
N LYS A 82 -17.94 -1.27 -15.53
CA LYS A 82 -19.06 -1.40 -14.60
C LYS A 82 -20.07 -0.27 -14.78
N TYR A 83 -21.32 -0.54 -14.43
CA TYR A 83 -22.34 0.49 -14.40
C TYR A 83 -22.13 1.42 -13.19
N SER A 84 -22.03 2.72 -13.43
CA SER A 84 -21.94 3.74 -12.40
C SER A 84 -23.32 4.32 -12.09
N GLN A 85 -23.78 4.16 -10.85
CA GLN A 85 -25.03 4.77 -10.39
C GLN A 85 -24.95 6.29 -10.35
N GLY A 86 -23.79 6.87 -10.02
CA GLY A 86 -23.65 8.34 -10.00
C GLY A 86 -23.72 8.97 -11.39
N TRP A 87 -23.25 8.25 -12.41
CA TRP A 87 -23.17 8.73 -13.79
C TRP A 87 -24.29 8.19 -14.68
N GLN A 88 -25.05 7.20 -14.19
CA GLN A 88 -26.11 6.50 -14.91
C GLN A 88 -25.65 5.90 -16.26
N ARG A 89 -24.39 5.46 -16.36
CA ARG A 89 -23.79 4.86 -17.57
C ARG A 89 -22.68 3.85 -17.25
N GLN A 90 -22.18 3.15 -18.26
CA GLN A 90 -20.98 2.32 -18.11
C GLN A 90 -19.74 3.21 -17.95
N VAL A 91 -18.85 2.80 -17.04
CA VAL A 91 -17.58 3.47 -16.79
C VAL A 91 -16.48 2.44 -16.63
N VAL A 92 -15.24 2.87 -16.88
CA VAL A 92 -14.04 2.10 -16.56
C VAL A 92 -13.63 2.38 -15.11
N SER A 93 -13.19 1.34 -14.40
CA SER A 93 -12.74 1.40 -13.02
C SER A 93 -11.42 0.66 -12.86
N PHE A 94 -10.51 1.20 -12.07
CA PHE A 94 -9.19 0.62 -11.77
C PHE A 94 -9.04 0.34 -10.28
N ARG A 95 -10.06 -0.24 -9.64
CA ARG A 95 -10.05 -0.35 -8.17
C ARG A 95 -8.93 -1.28 -7.71
N GLY A 96 -8.07 -0.80 -6.81
CA GLY A 96 -6.95 -1.56 -6.26
C GLY A 96 -5.66 -1.50 -7.10
N HIS A 97 -5.62 -0.64 -8.12
CA HIS A 97 -4.41 -0.44 -8.92
C HIS A 97 -3.26 0.12 -8.07
N GLU A 98 -3.52 0.99 -7.09
CA GLU A 98 -2.51 1.55 -6.21
C GLU A 98 -1.74 0.43 -5.49
N SER A 99 -2.49 -0.52 -4.93
CA SER A 99 -1.98 -1.68 -4.21
C SER A 99 -1.28 -2.68 -5.13
N LEU A 100 -1.89 -3.01 -6.27
CA LEU A 100 -1.28 -3.97 -7.20
C LEU A 100 -0.04 -3.37 -7.90
N SER A 101 -0.04 -2.08 -8.22
CA SER A 101 1.13 -1.36 -8.75
C SER A 101 2.26 -1.39 -7.72
N THR A 102 1.94 -1.20 -6.44
CA THR A 102 2.94 -1.34 -5.35
C THR A 102 3.59 -2.72 -5.38
N PHE A 103 2.79 -3.79 -5.52
CA PHE A 103 3.31 -5.15 -5.56
C PHE A 103 4.17 -5.43 -6.80
N LEU A 104 3.71 -5.02 -7.99
CA LEU A 104 4.46 -5.20 -9.25
C LEU A 104 5.73 -4.36 -9.28
N ALA A 105 5.72 -3.18 -8.66
CA ALA A 105 6.87 -2.29 -8.58
C ALA A 105 8.04 -2.90 -7.80
N ILE A 106 7.82 -3.88 -6.91
CA ILE A 106 8.91 -4.48 -6.12
C ILE A 106 9.97 -5.10 -7.03
N ASP A 107 9.57 -5.97 -7.96
CA ASP A 107 10.52 -6.62 -8.89
C ASP A 107 11.16 -5.59 -9.83
N LEU A 108 10.39 -4.60 -10.29
CA LEU A 108 10.88 -3.53 -11.16
C LEU A 108 11.95 -2.67 -10.47
N LEU A 109 11.76 -2.33 -9.20
CA LEU A 109 12.72 -1.56 -8.42
C LEU A 109 14.00 -2.35 -8.15
N LEU A 110 13.90 -3.64 -7.82
CA LEU A 110 15.07 -4.51 -7.62
C LEU A 110 15.88 -4.67 -8.91
N ASP A 111 15.19 -4.80 -10.04
CA ASP A 111 15.81 -4.87 -11.36
C ASP A 111 16.47 -3.53 -11.74
N PHE A 112 15.80 -2.39 -11.53
CA PHE A 112 16.38 -1.07 -11.79
C PHE A 112 17.65 -0.83 -10.96
N GLU A 113 17.65 -1.13 -9.66
CA GLU A 113 18.84 -0.97 -8.84
C GLU A 113 20.04 -1.78 -9.37
N THR A 114 19.77 -3.03 -9.77
CA THR A 114 20.79 -3.95 -10.25
C THR A 114 21.28 -3.57 -11.64
N ALA A 115 20.38 -3.37 -12.59
CA ALA A 115 20.71 -3.19 -14.00
C ALA A 115 21.15 -1.76 -14.36
N LEU A 116 20.67 -0.76 -13.62
CA LEU A 116 21.06 0.63 -13.83
C LEU A 116 22.15 1.10 -12.86
N GLU A 117 22.53 0.27 -11.90
CA GLU A 117 23.51 0.56 -10.83
C GLU A 117 23.12 1.80 -10.02
N ILE A 118 21.83 1.90 -9.67
CA ILE A 118 21.26 3.02 -8.94
C ILE A 118 20.84 2.58 -7.54
N LYS A 119 20.99 3.46 -6.55
CA LYS A 119 20.48 3.21 -5.20
C LYS A 119 19.12 3.88 -5.06
N LEU A 120 18.08 3.11 -4.75
CA LEU A 120 16.72 3.62 -4.63
C LEU A 120 16.25 3.56 -3.18
N ASN A 121 15.49 4.57 -2.76
CA ASN A 121 14.72 4.49 -1.53
C ASN A 121 13.41 3.73 -1.78
N LYS A 122 13.52 2.42 -1.98
CA LYS A 122 12.39 1.54 -2.31
C LYS A 122 11.24 1.65 -1.32
N GLU A 123 11.54 1.83 -0.02
CA GLU A 123 10.53 2.01 1.03
C GLU A 123 9.64 3.23 0.73
N LEU A 124 10.25 4.39 0.44
CA LEU A 124 9.52 5.61 0.13
C LEU A 124 8.81 5.53 -1.22
N ILE A 125 9.43 4.93 -2.24
CA ILE A 125 8.80 4.78 -3.57
C ILE A 125 7.56 3.89 -3.48
N LEU A 126 7.65 2.73 -2.82
CA LEU A 126 6.53 1.80 -2.67
C LEU A 126 5.41 2.41 -1.82
N HIS A 127 5.76 3.13 -0.75
CA HIS A 127 4.77 3.86 0.05
C HIS A 127 4.09 4.95 -0.79
N ALA A 128 4.86 5.73 -1.57
CA ALA A 128 4.31 6.74 -2.47
C ALA A 128 3.33 6.16 -3.48
N ILE A 129 3.68 5.06 -4.16
CA ILE A 129 2.80 4.36 -5.09
C ILE A 129 1.53 3.87 -4.40
N ASN A 130 1.62 3.28 -3.21
CA ASN A 130 0.46 2.74 -2.49
C ASN A 130 -0.55 3.83 -2.08
N TRP A 131 -0.06 5.05 -1.88
CA TRP A 131 -0.80 6.18 -1.34
C TRP A 131 -0.99 7.33 -2.34
N HIS A 132 -0.66 7.15 -3.62
CA HIS A 132 -0.62 8.25 -4.60
C HIS A 132 -1.97 8.92 -4.87
N VAL A 133 -3.08 8.38 -4.37
CA VAL A 133 -4.42 9.00 -4.45
C VAL A 133 -4.77 9.84 -3.21
N VAL A 134 -3.93 9.84 -2.17
CA VAL A 134 -4.25 10.42 -0.86
C VAL A 134 -4.43 11.93 -0.91
N LEU A 135 -3.56 12.66 -1.62
CA LEU A 135 -3.64 14.13 -1.70
C LEU A 135 -4.75 14.58 -2.67
N HIS A 136 -5.23 13.70 -3.54
CA HIS A 136 -6.40 13.95 -4.37
C HIS A 136 -7.71 13.99 -3.56
N ARG A 137 -7.75 13.31 -2.41
CA ARG A 137 -8.91 13.30 -1.50
C ARG A 137 -8.94 14.51 -0.57
N ILE A 138 -7.81 15.20 -0.42
CA ILE A 138 -7.70 16.42 0.38
C ILE A 138 -8.22 17.59 -0.42
N LYS A 139 -9.11 18.38 0.21
CA LYS A 139 -9.72 19.56 -0.40
C LYS A 139 -9.36 20.81 0.39
N LEU A 140 -9.26 21.92 -0.33
CA LEU A 140 -9.28 23.25 0.26
C LEU A 140 -10.75 23.62 0.55
N GLU A 141 -10.97 24.26 1.68
CA GLU A 141 -12.23 24.88 2.06
C GLU A 141 -12.53 26.09 1.17
N GLU A 142 -13.74 26.64 1.23
CA GLU A 142 -14.15 27.81 0.43
C GLU A 142 -13.26 29.05 0.64
N ASN A 143 -12.60 29.14 1.80
CA ASN A 143 -11.64 30.19 2.12
C ASN A 143 -10.25 29.98 1.49
N GLY A 144 -10.03 28.88 0.77
CA GLY A 144 -8.76 28.54 0.12
C GLY A 144 -7.73 27.84 1.00
N PHE A 145 -8.08 27.44 2.22
CA PHE A 145 -7.18 26.79 3.17
C PHE A 145 -7.57 25.34 3.45
N LEU A 146 -6.64 24.55 4.01
CA LEU A 146 -6.97 23.23 4.54
C LEU A 146 -7.77 23.34 5.84
N SER A 147 -8.68 22.41 6.06
CA SER A 147 -9.30 22.21 7.37
C SER A 147 -8.27 21.76 8.41
N ASP A 148 -8.54 22.04 9.69
CA ASP A 148 -7.68 21.60 10.81
C ASP A 148 -7.47 20.07 10.83
N GLU A 149 -8.50 19.31 10.44
CA GLU A 149 -8.43 17.86 10.33
C GLU A 149 -7.43 17.42 9.25
N ASN A 150 -7.48 18.05 8.07
CA ASN A 150 -6.54 17.76 6.98
C ASN A 150 -5.11 18.17 7.35
N VAL A 151 -4.93 19.33 8.00
CA VAL A 151 -3.60 19.75 8.49
C VAL A 151 -3.05 18.73 9.50
N LEU A 152 -3.87 18.30 10.45
CA LEU A 152 -3.46 17.32 11.47
C LEU A 152 -3.13 15.96 10.84
N PHE A 153 -3.92 15.51 9.87
CA PHE A 153 -3.65 14.29 9.12
C PHE A 153 -2.32 14.36 8.38
N LEU A 154 -2.09 15.40 7.58
CA LEU A 154 -0.86 15.58 6.81
C LEU A 154 0.38 15.61 7.71
N ASN A 155 0.33 16.36 8.81
CA ASN A 155 1.41 16.43 9.79
C ASN A 155 1.73 15.05 10.38
N ARG A 156 0.71 14.25 10.71
CA ARG A 156 0.91 12.92 11.30
C ARG A 156 1.34 11.86 10.29
N ALA A 157 0.88 11.97 9.05
CA ALA A 157 1.14 10.99 8.01
C ALA A 157 2.54 11.15 7.39
N PHE A 158 3.00 12.40 7.22
CA PHE A 158 4.18 12.72 6.41
C PHE A 158 5.32 13.43 7.16
N SER A 159 5.19 13.58 8.47
CA SER A 159 6.28 14.07 9.31
C SER A 159 6.75 12.96 10.24
N THR A 160 7.97 12.47 10.02
CA THR A 160 8.66 11.62 10.99
C THR A 160 10.06 12.14 11.25
N GLU A 161 10.54 11.99 12.50
CA GLU A 161 11.93 12.31 12.82
C GLU A 161 12.92 11.46 12.01
N ARG A 162 12.50 10.25 11.62
CA ARG A 162 13.32 9.28 10.89
C ARG A 162 13.57 9.68 9.43
N ASP A 163 12.55 10.16 8.72
CA ASP A 163 12.66 10.49 7.29
C ASP A 163 12.94 11.97 7.00
N LYS A 164 12.82 12.86 8.01
CA LYS A 164 13.08 14.30 7.89
C LYS A 164 12.33 14.97 6.72
N GLY A 165 11.12 14.49 6.41
CA GLY A 165 10.27 15.02 5.34
C GLY A 165 10.51 14.38 3.97
N ALA A 166 11.38 13.37 3.85
CA ALA A 166 11.62 12.70 2.56
C ALA A 166 10.37 12.00 2.01
N ILE A 167 9.50 11.46 2.87
CA ILE A 167 8.21 10.89 2.43
C ILE A 167 7.30 11.97 1.84
N TRP A 168 7.28 13.18 2.42
CA TRP A 168 6.51 14.30 1.90
C TRP A 168 7.00 14.73 0.53
N ASP A 169 8.31 14.86 0.33
CA ASP A 169 8.92 15.25 -0.95
C ASP A 169 8.46 14.32 -2.08
N ILE A 170 8.56 13.00 -1.87
CA ILE A 170 8.17 12.01 -2.88
C ILE A 170 6.64 11.97 -3.06
N MET A 171 5.87 12.01 -1.97
CA MET A 171 4.40 11.98 -2.02
C MET A 171 3.82 13.19 -2.74
N TYR A 172 4.28 14.39 -2.39
CA TYR A 172 3.90 15.64 -3.03
C TYR A 172 4.28 15.61 -4.51
N GLY A 173 5.52 15.24 -4.83
CA GLY A 173 6.00 15.17 -6.20
C GLY A 173 5.16 14.25 -7.08
N LEU A 174 4.90 13.02 -6.61
CA LEU A 174 4.08 12.05 -7.33
C LEU A 174 2.64 12.54 -7.53
N ASN A 175 1.95 12.95 -6.46
CA ASN A 175 0.54 13.36 -6.56
C ASN A 175 0.40 14.65 -7.40
N ARG A 176 1.35 15.60 -7.29
CA ARG A 176 1.36 16.82 -8.10
C ARG A 176 1.54 16.48 -9.58
N SER A 177 2.53 15.64 -9.90
CA SER A 177 2.77 15.24 -11.29
C SER A 177 1.59 14.44 -11.84
N ASP A 178 0.99 13.54 -11.07
CA ASP A 178 -0.21 12.80 -11.46
C ASP A 178 -1.40 13.76 -11.71
N ALA A 179 -1.57 14.77 -10.85
CA ALA A 179 -2.66 15.74 -10.97
C ALA A 179 -2.49 16.73 -12.14
N LEU A 180 -1.27 17.19 -12.39
CA LEU A 180 -0.99 18.21 -13.41
C LEU A 180 -0.62 17.60 -14.77
N GLY A 181 -0.25 16.32 -14.79
CA GLY A 181 0.03 15.55 -15.99
C GLY A 181 -1.20 14.92 -16.65
N ARG A 182 -2.43 15.20 -16.20
CA ARG A 182 -3.66 14.69 -16.82
C ARG A 182 -4.40 15.79 -17.60
N VAL A 183 -5.18 15.39 -18.60
CA VAL A 183 -6.20 16.28 -19.21
C VAL A 183 -7.51 16.03 -18.47
N SER A 184 -7.90 16.95 -17.59
CA SER A 184 -9.13 16.81 -16.80
C SER A 184 -9.91 18.11 -16.62
N ASP A 185 -11.20 17.97 -16.32
CA ASP A 185 -12.07 19.08 -15.93
C ASP A 185 -11.63 19.71 -14.58
N SER A 186 -10.93 18.94 -13.74
CA SER A 186 -10.42 19.36 -12.43
C SER A 186 -9.08 20.09 -12.48
N TYR A 187 -8.44 20.21 -13.66
CA TYR A 187 -7.07 20.71 -13.76
C TYR A 187 -6.84 22.05 -13.03
N LYS A 188 -7.77 23.00 -13.16
CA LYS A 188 -7.65 24.32 -12.50
C LYS A 188 -7.65 24.21 -10.98
N THR A 189 -8.57 23.44 -10.41
CA THR A 189 -8.69 23.28 -8.95
C THR A 189 -7.54 22.46 -8.39
N ASP A 190 -7.08 21.43 -9.12
CA ASP A 190 -5.88 20.67 -8.76
C ASP A 190 -4.64 21.57 -8.76
N LYS A 191 -4.47 22.44 -9.76
CA LYS A 191 -3.36 23.39 -9.82
C LYS A 191 -3.31 24.34 -8.63
N GLU A 192 -4.45 24.88 -8.21
CA GLU A 192 -4.53 25.75 -7.02
C GLU A 192 -4.18 24.98 -5.73
N LYS A 193 -4.74 23.78 -5.57
CA LYS A 193 -4.45 22.91 -4.43
C LYS A 193 -2.97 22.54 -4.34
N PHE A 194 -2.35 22.09 -5.43
CA PHE A 194 -0.94 21.69 -5.38
C PHE A 194 0.00 22.89 -5.23
N LYS A 195 -0.37 24.08 -5.71
CA LYS A 195 0.35 25.32 -5.40
C LYS A 195 0.28 25.67 -3.90
N TYR A 196 -0.86 25.43 -3.25
CA TYR A 196 -0.97 25.56 -1.80
C TYR A 196 -0.04 24.55 -1.09
N LEU A 197 -0.11 23.28 -1.48
CA LEU A 197 0.67 22.19 -0.87
C LEU A 197 2.18 22.32 -1.10
N GLU A 198 2.62 22.98 -2.18
CA GLU A 198 4.03 23.29 -2.43
C GLU A 198 4.67 24.05 -1.27
N ASN A 199 3.89 24.93 -0.62
CA ASN A 199 4.34 25.74 0.50
C ASN A 199 4.01 25.10 1.87
N PHE A 200 3.39 23.92 1.87
CA PHE A 200 3.07 23.19 3.08
C PHE A 200 4.28 22.36 3.52
N ILE A 201 4.73 22.59 4.74
CA ILE A 201 5.81 21.82 5.37
C ILE A 201 5.18 21.03 6.53
N PRO A 202 4.99 19.70 6.38
CA PRO A 202 4.47 18.89 7.47
C PRO A 202 5.42 18.96 8.67
N TYR A 203 4.90 19.44 9.80
CA TYR A 203 5.69 19.51 11.03
C TYR A 203 5.33 18.36 11.96
N TYR A 204 6.33 17.87 12.69
CA TYR A 204 6.14 16.79 13.64
C TYR A 204 5.43 17.35 14.87
N PRO A 205 4.18 16.95 15.18
CA PRO A 205 3.62 17.26 16.48
C PRO A 205 4.45 16.50 17.50
N ILE A 206 5.10 17.20 18.44
CA ILE A 206 5.88 16.59 19.53
C ILE A 206 5.02 15.52 20.21
N ARG A 207 5.22 14.24 19.86
CA ARG A 207 4.72 13.13 20.66
C ARG A 207 5.56 13.15 21.92
N ASN A 208 4.93 13.09 23.09
CA ASN A 208 5.64 13.03 24.37
C ASN A 208 6.67 11.88 24.32
N LEU A 209 7.94 12.22 24.10
CA LEU A 209 9.14 11.37 24.13
C LEU A 209 9.44 10.87 25.57
N GLY A 210 8.40 10.65 26.37
CA GLY A 210 8.52 10.09 27.71
C GLY A 210 8.71 8.57 27.62
N ASN A 211 9.94 8.12 27.92
CA ASN A 211 10.37 6.72 28.13
C ASN A 211 9.65 5.69 27.25
N GLU A 212 10.00 5.62 25.97
CA GLU A 212 9.58 4.54 25.07
C GLU A 212 10.01 3.16 25.59
N GLU A 213 11.11 3.07 26.33
CA GLU A 213 11.68 1.83 26.89
C GLU A 213 10.77 1.06 27.87
N LYS A 214 9.62 1.60 28.28
CA LYS A 214 8.71 0.95 29.24
C LYS A 214 7.29 0.69 28.73
N LYS A 215 6.97 1.06 27.49
CA LYS A 215 5.62 0.81 26.97
C LYS A 215 5.50 -0.64 26.49
N PRO A 216 4.40 -1.34 26.78
CA PRO A 216 4.11 -2.59 26.08
C PRO A 216 3.94 -2.27 24.59
N GLU A 217 4.32 -3.22 23.74
CA GLU A 217 4.29 -3.03 22.29
C GLU A 217 3.36 -4.02 21.60
N ILE A 218 2.79 -3.59 20.48
CA ILE A 218 2.10 -4.44 19.54
C ILE A 218 2.84 -4.41 18.20
N ILE A 219 3.03 -5.58 17.63
CA ILE A 219 3.65 -5.75 16.32
C ILE A 219 2.59 -6.30 15.39
N VAL A 220 2.26 -5.56 14.34
CA VAL A 220 1.29 -5.96 13.32
C VAL A 220 2.05 -6.33 12.06
N LEU A 221 2.01 -7.62 11.70
CA LEU A 221 2.60 -8.11 10.46
C LEU A 221 1.65 -7.79 9.31
N ILE A 222 2.17 -7.21 8.22
CA ILE A 222 1.38 -6.86 7.04
C ILE A 222 2.05 -7.50 5.83
N GLY A 223 1.33 -8.33 5.09
CA GLY A 223 1.89 -8.97 3.91
C GLY A 223 1.10 -10.16 3.39
N LEU A 224 1.34 -10.49 2.13
CA LEU A 224 0.63 -11.54 1.41
C LEU A 224 0.85 -12.93 2.04
N PRO A 225 -0.09 -13.88 1.90
CA PRO A 225 0.18 -15.27 2.23
C PRO A 225 1.42 -15.78 1.49
N GLY A 226 2.34 -16.45 2.20
CA GLY A 226 3.61 -16.91 1.62
C GLY A 226 4.77 -15.92 1.75
N SER A 227 4.52 -14.66 2.12
CA SER A 227 5.56 -13.61 2.28
C SER A 227 6.59 -13.81 3.40
N GLY A 228 6.62 -14.98 4.06
CA GLY A 228 7.57 -15.30 5.12
C GLY A 228 7.33 -14.62 6.47
N LYS A 229 6.24 -13.85 6.62
CA LYS A 229 5.91 -13.12 7.85
C LYS A 229 5.93 -13.99 9.12
N SER A 230 5.30 -15.16 9.08
CA SER A 230 5.21 -16.07 10.23
C SER A 230 6.56 -16.63 10.64
N SER A 231 7.45 -16.90 9.68
CA SER A 231 8.79 -17.44 9.94
C SER A 231 9.67 -16.39 10.63
N LEU A 232 9.72 -15.17 10.09
CA LEU A 232 10.54 -14.10 10.68
C LEU A 232 10.01 -13.67 12.05
N ALA A 233 8.68 -13.61 12.20
CA ALA A 233 8.05 -13.15 13.42
C ALA A 233 8.32 -14.06 14.63
N ARG A 234 8.29 -15.39 14.42
CA ARG A 234 8.57 -16.36 15.50
C ARG A 234 10.03 -16.31 15.96
N GLU A 235 10.96 -16.00 15.06
CA GLU A 235 12.38 -15.88 15.39
C GLU A 235 12.65 -14.57 16.15
N ARG A 236 12.23 -13.43 15.59
CA ARG A 236 12.59 -12.10 16.13
C ARG A 236 11.81 -11.71 17.38
N TYR A 237 10.57 -12.18 17.51
CA TYR A 237 9.64 -11.78 18.57
C TYR A 237 9.16 -12.97 19.40
N ALA A 238 10.07 -13.89 19.72
CA ALA A 238 9.77 -15.12 20.47
C ALA A 238 9.19 -14.88 21.87
N LYS A 239 9.38 -13.68 22.45
CA LYS A 239 8.82 -13.29 23.77
C LYS A 239 7.41 -12.70 23.66
N HIS A 240 6.95 -12.34 22.47
CA HIS A 240 5.64 -11.75 22.25
C HIS A 240 4.59 -12.85 22.20
N LYS A 241 3.41 -12.56 22.74
CA LYS A 241 2.27 -13.45 22.57
C LYS A 241 1.76 -13.31 21.14
N VAL A 242 1.86 -14.40 20.38
CA VAL A 242 1.35 -14.48 19.01
C VAL A 242 -0.16 -14.66 19.03
N LEU A 243 -0.87 -13.80 18.30
CA LEU A 243 -2.29 -13.92 18.02
C LEU A 243 -2.48 -14.08 16.51
N SER A 244 -3.01 -15.23 16.09
CA SER A 244 -3.21 -15.56 14.68
C SER A 244 -4.58 -16.19 14.45
N LEU A 245 -5.29 -15.73 13.42
CA LEU A 245 -6.55 -16.32 12.99
C LEU A 245 -6.35 -17.77 12.53
N ASP A 246 -5.23 -18.05 11.86
CA ASP A 246 -4.91 -19.38 11.37
C ASP A 246 -4.70 -20.35 12.54
N GLU A 247 -4.02 -19.93 13.61
CA GLU A 247 -3.85 -20.74 14.81
C GLU A 247 -5.19 -20.97 15.53
N MET A 248 -6.08 -19.96 15.60
CA MET A 248 -7.41 -20.11 16.17
C MET A 248 -8.27 -21.14 15.42
N ILE A 249 -8.21 -21.14 14.08
CA ILE A 249 -8.91 -22.10 13.23
C ILE A 249 -8.32 -23.51 13.44
N MET A 250 -6.99 -23.65 13.37
CA MET A 250 -6.33 -24.96 13.43
C MET A 250 -6.41 -25.63 14.80
N ASN A 251 -6.43 -24.83 15.88
CA ASN A 251 -6.56 -25.34 17.24
C ASN A 251 -8.02 -25.65 17.63
N TYR A 252 -9.00 -25.38 16.75
CA TYR A 252 -10.39 -25.68 17.04
C TYR A 252 -10.64 -27.19 17.08
N PRO A 253 -11.12 -27.77 18.20
CA PRO A 253 -11.19 -29.23 18.37
C PRO A 253 -11.98 -29.97 17.28
N LYS A 254 -13.02 -29.35 16.70
CA LYS A 254 -13.82 -29.97 15.63
C LYS A 254 -13.10 -30.01 14.26
N TYR A 255 -12.00 -29.28 14.11
CA TYR A 255 -11.17 -29.28 12.90
C TYR A 255 -9.89 -30.10 13.07
N LYS A 256 -9.73 -30.80 14.20
CA LYS A 256 -8.60 -31.69 14.43
C LYS A 256 -8.52 -32.75 13.34
N GLY A 257 -7.34 -32.87 12.73
CA GLY A 257 -7.07 -33.82 11.64
C GLY A 257 -7.44 -33.32 10.24
N LEU A 258 -8.08 -32.16 10.10
CA LEU A 258 -8.28 -31.52 8.81
C LEU A 258 -7.00 -30.85 8.33
N SER A 259 -6.81 -30.80 7.01
CA SER A 259 -5.86 -29.87 6.41
C SER A 259 -6.29 -28.42 6.68
N TYR A 260 -5.33 -27.50 6.59
CA TYR A 260 -5.62 -26.08 6.75
C TYR A 260 -6.68 -25.56 5.78
N GLN A 261 -6.62 -25.99 4.52
CA GLN A 261 -7.58 -25.53 3.50
C GLN A 261 -9.01 -26.02 3.81
N GLU A 262 -9.15 -27.27 4.27
CA GLU A 262 -10.45 -27.81 4.68
C GLU A 262 -11.00 -27.09 5.92
N ALA A 263 -10.16 -26.87 6.93
CA ALA A 263 -10.56 -26.17 8.16
C ALA A 263 -10.99 -24.73 7.86
N ARG A 264 -10.22 -24.00 7.04
CA ARG A 264 -10.54 -22.62 6.63
C ARG A 264 -11.81 -22.56 5.80
N THR A 265 -11.99 -23.47 4.85
CA THR A 265 -13.22 -23.55 4.03
C THR A 265 -14.44 -23.81 4.90
N LYS A 266 -14.37 -24.78 5.83
CA LYS A 266 -15.46 -25.05 6.78
C LYS A 266 -15.75 -23.86 7.69
N ALA A 267 -14.72 -23.15 8.14
CA ALA A 267 -14.89 -21.94 8.94
C ALA A 267 -15.61 -20.85 8.14
N MET A 268 -15.21 -20.61 6.88
CA MET A 268 -15.82 -19.61 5.99
C MET A 268 -17.29 -19.89 5.67
N GLN A 269 -17.66 -21.17 5.56
CA GLN A 269 -19.03 -21.61 5.27
C GLN A 269 -19.95 -21.67 6.51
N SER A 270 -19.47 -21.20 7.67
CA SER A 270 -20.24 -21.20 8.92
C SER A 270 -20.04 -19.90 9.70
N ASP A 271 -20.83 -19.70 10.76
CA ASP A 271 -20.64 -18.55 11.66
C ASP A 271 -19.33 -18.62 12.45
N LYS A 272 -18.60 -19.74 12.39
CA LYS A 272 -17.34 -19.94 13.13
C LYS A 272 -16.25 -18.98 12.70
N MET A 273 -16.18 -18.58 11.42
CA MET A 273 -15.20 -17.58 10.99
C MET A 273 -15.34 -16.27 11.79
N ARG A 274 -16.59 -15.79 11.96
CA ARG A 274 -16.86 -14.58 12.74
C ARG A 274 -16.48 -14.76 14.20
N GLU A 275 -16.78 -15.94 14.78
CA GLU A 275 -16.40 -16.26 16.16
C GLU A 275 -14.87 -16.28 16.35
N PHE A 276 -14.10 -16.88 15.42
CA PHE A 276 -12.64 -16.88 15.50
C PHE A 276 -12.05 -15.48 15.37
N ILE A 277 -12.58 -14.67 14.46
CA ILE A 277 -12.18 -13.27 14.32
C ILE A 277 -12.46 -12.50 15.62
N SER A 278 -13.65 -12.65 16.21
CA SER A 278 -13.98 -12.02 17.49
C SER A 278 -13.01 -12.43 18.59
N LYS A 279 -12.70 -13.73 18.70
CA LYS A 279 -11.77 -14.25 19.69
C LYS A 279 -10.36 -13.66 19.58
N VAL A 280 -9.89 -13.38 18.36
CA VAL A 280 -8.61 -12.69 18.17
C VAL A 280 -8.67 -11.27 18.75
N TYR A 281 -9.73 -10.51 18.43
CA TYR A 281 -9.90 -9.15 18.94
C TYR A 281 -10.13 -9.10 20.45
N ASP A 282 -10.91 -10.02 21.00
CA ASP A 282 -11.13 -10.17 22.43
C ASP A 282 -9.82 -10.49 23.16
N SER A 283 -8.96 -11.31 22.54
CA SER A 283 -7.62 -11.62 23.07
C SER A 283 -6.71 -10.39 23.03
N ILE A 284 -6.70 -9.63 21.92
CA ILE A 284 -5.96 -8.36 21.83
C ILE A 284 -6.36 -7.45 22.99
N LYS A 285 -7.67 -7.25 23.20
CA LYS A 285 -8.18 -6.41 24.28
C LYS A 285 -7.72 -6.91 25.65
N ALA A 286 -8.04 -8.16 25.99
CA ALA A 286 -7.78 -8.73 27.30
C ALA A 286 -6.27 -8.84 27.64
N ASP A 287 -5.42 -9.12 26.66
CA ASP A 287 -3.98 -9.17 26.86
C ASP A 287 -3.37 -7.76 26.89
N SER A 288 -3.94 -6.80 26.16
CA SER A 288 -3.49 -5.41 26.20
C SER A 288 -3.78 -4.73 27.53
N GLU A 289 -4.91 -5.06 28.17
CA GLU A 289 -5.24 -4.60 29.52
C GLU A 289 -4.18 -5.05 30.55
N LYS A 290 -3.55 -6.20 30.32
CA LYS A 290 -2.48 -6.77 31.16
C LYS A 290 -1.07 -6.26 30.82
N GLY A 291 -0.91 -5.42 29.79
CA GLY A 291 0.40 -4.94 29.36
C GLY A 291 1.28 -6.01 28.70
N ILE A 292 0.68 -7.05 28.11
CA ILE A 292 1.42 -8.11 27.41
C ILE A 292 1.90 -7.58 26.05
N HIS A 293 3.14 -7.91 25.66
CA HIS A 293 3.64 -7.64 24.32
C HIS A 293 2.97 -8.56 23.29
N LEU A 294 2.42 -7.98 22.23
CA LEU A 294 1.57 -8.68 21.26
C LEU A 294 2.21 -8.74 19.87
N LEU A 295 2.00 -9.86 19.17
CA LEU A 295 2.37 -10.04 17.77
C LEU A 295 1.16 -10.56 17.00
N ILE A 296 0.69 -9.81 16.02
CA ILE A 296 -0.50 -10.14 15.23
C ILE A 296 -0.06 -10.75 13.89
N ASP A 297 -0.13 -12.09 13.80
CA ASP A 297 0.22 -12.85 12.59
C ASP A 297 -1.02 -13.20 11.77
N ASN A 298 -1.57 -12.16 11.14
CA ASN A 298 -2.55 -12.23 10.06
C ASN A 298 -1.97 -11.53 8.83
N THR A 299 -2.69 -11.50 7.71
CA THR A 299 -2.22 -10.79 6.51
C THR A 299 -2.33 -9.26 6.65
N ASN A 300 -3.33 -8.77 7.41
CA ASN A 300 -3.57 -7.35 7.71
C ASN A 300 -3.46 -6.43 6.49
N LEU A 301 -3.97 -6.89 5.34
CA LEU A 301 -3.73 -6.25 4.05
C LEU A 301 -4.44 -4.92 3.90
N THR A 302 -5.61 -4.71 4.50
CA THR A 302 -6.37 -3.48 4.33
C THR A 302 -6.25 -2.56 5.54
N GLU A 303 -6.38 -1.26 5.31
CA GLU A 303 -6.47 -0.23 6.37
C GLU A 303 -7.53 -0.57 7.42
N ASP A 304 -8.71 -1.04 6.99
CA ASP A 304 -9.79 -1.46 7.89
C ASP A 304 -9.38 -2.59 8.84
N LEU A 305 -8.65 -3.59 8.35
CA LEU A 305 -8.19 -4.70 9.18
C LEU A 305 -7.14 -4.23 10.20
N GLN A 306 -6.22 -3.37 9.76
CA GLN A 306 -5.21 -2.75 10.62
C GLN A 306 -5.88 -1.91 11.72
N ASN A 307 -6.85 -1.07 11.35
CA ASN A 307 -7.60 -0.24 12.29
C ASN A 307 -8.42 -1.07 13.29
N ARG A 308 -9.02 -2.19 12.86
CA ARG A 308 -9.73 -3.11 13.77
C ARG A 308 -8.81 -3.76 14.79
N VAL A 309 -7.58 -4.11 14.41
CA VAL A 309 -6.59 -4.62 15.36
C VAL A 309 -6.30 -3.53 16.42
N LEU A 310 -6.03 -2.30 15.97
CA LEU A 310 -5.63 -1.21 16.86
C LEU A 310 -6.78 -0.64 17.70
N SER A 311 -8.03 -0.70 17.22
CA SER A 311 -9.19 -0.20 17.97
C SER A 311 -9.51 -1.05 19.20
N ASN A 312 -9.05 -2.29 19.23
CA ASN A 312 -9.19 -3.20 20.38
C ASN A 312 -8.04 -3.07 21.38
N LEU A 313 -7.05 -2.21 21.10
CA LEU A 313 -5.84 -2.05 21.90
C LEU A 313 -5.99 -0.95 22.96
N ARG A 314 -5.42 -1.18 24.14
CA ARG A 314 -5.20 -0.12 25.15
C ARG A 314 -4.35 1.03 24.56
N LYS A 315 -4.64 2.28 24.94
CA LYS A 315 -4.11 3.48 24.26
C LYS A 315 -2.59 3.71 24.38
N ASP A 316 -1.95 3.18 25.41
CA ASP A 316 -0.56 3.41 25.80
C ASP A 316 0.43 2.36 25.26
N TYR A 317 0.05 1.69 24.17
CA TYR A 317 0.91 0.76 23.46
C TYR A 317 1.78 1.47 22.43
N TYR A 318 3.03 1.05 22.31
CA TYR A 318 3.86 1.35 21.15
C TYR A 318 3.41 0.48 19.97
N LYS A 319 3.10 1.10 18.84
CA LYS A 319 2.52 0.42 17.66
C LYS A 319 3.56 0.30 16.56
N LYS A 320 4.01 -0.93 16.30
CA LYS A 320 4.94 -1.23 15.21
C LYS A 320 4.26 -2.02 14.10
N ALA A 321 4.42 -1.58 12.86
CA ALA A 321 4.06 -2.34 11.67
C ALA A 321 5.32 -2.94 11.04
N ILE A 322 5.23 -4.20 10.58
CA ILE A 322 6.27 -4.82 9.75
C ILE A 322 5.64 -5.23 8.43
N VAL A 323 6.03 -4.56 7.36
CA VAL A 323 5.45 -4.72 6.02
C VAL A 323 6.36 -5.61 5.19
N PHE A 324 5.86 -6.78 4.81
CA PHE A 324 6.56 -7.76 3.98
C PHE A 324 6.17 -7.57 2.53
N LEU A 325 7.14 -7.15 1.72
CA LEU A 325 7.00 -6.84 0.31
C LEU A 325 7.95 -7.73 -0.51
N PRO A 326 7.64 -9.03 -0.66
CA PRO A 326 8.38 -9.88 -1.58
C PRO A 326 7.99 -9.54 -3.04
N GLY A 327 8.96 -9.59 -3.94
CA GLY A 327 8.70 -9.58 -5.38
C GLY A 327 7.81 -10.74 -5.82
N GLU A 328 7.15 -10.61 -6.97
CA GLU A 328 6.23 -11.61 -7.51
C GLU A 328 6.95 -12.95 -7.70
N ASN A 329 8.16 -12.93 -8.26
CA ASN A 329 8.98 -14.12 -8.45
C ASN A 329 9.35 -14.80 -7.12
N THR A 330 9.82 -14.01 -6.15
CA THR A 330 10.18 -14.51 -4.81
C THR A 330 8.97 -15.13 -4.11
N LEU A 331 7.81 -14.47 -4.18
CA LEU A 331 6.58 -14.95 -3.56
C LEU A 331 6.07 -16.25 -4.20
N TYR A 332 6.07 -16.35 -5.53
CA TYR A 332 5.62 -17.56 -6.22
C TYR A 332 6.53 -18.76 -5.95
N ASN A 333 7.84 -18.56 -5.91
CA ASN A 333 8.77 -19.61 -5.51
C ASN A 333 8.49 -20.11 -4.08
N GLN A 334 8.22 -19.18 -3.15
CA GLN A 334 7.86 -19.53 -1.77
C GLN A 334 6.54 -20.31 -1.69
N LEU A 335 5.53 -19.93 -2.48
CA LEU A 335 4.25 -20.64 -2.51
C LEU A 335 4.38 -22.06 -3.07
N GLU A 336 5.19 -22.27 -4.12
CA GLU A 336 5.47 -23.60 -4.67
C GLU A 336 6.19 -24.50 -3.65
N GLU A 337 7.14 -23.97 -2.90
CA GLU A 337 7.77 -24.71 -1.81
C GLU A 337 6.77 -25.09 -0.71
N ARG A 338 5.87 -24.17 -0.33
CA ARG A 338 4.85 -24.42 0.68
C ARG A 338 3.81 -25.42 0.22
N LYS A 339 3.45 -25.42 -1.06
CA LYS A 339 2.62 -26.46 -1.66
C LYS A 339 3.26 -27.83 -1.49
N LYS A 340 4.56 -27.96 -1.78
CA LYS A 340 5.30 -29.22 -1.61
C LYS A 340 5.43 -29.65 -0.14
N LYS A 341 5.69 -28.72 0.78
CA LYS A 341 5.96 -29.02 2.21
C LYS A 341 4.69 -29.17 3.07
N GLU A 342 3.71 -28.30 2.87
CA GLU A 342 2.51 -28.18 3.73
C GLU A 342 1.21 -28.60 3.01
N GLY A 343 1.24 -28.89 1.71
CA GLY A 343 0.04 -29.14 0.90
C GLY A 343 -0.86 -27.91 0.70
N LYS A 344 -0.37 -26.71 1.06
CA LYS A 344 -1.11 -25.45 0.91
C LYS A 344 -0.89 -24.86 -0.47
N ASP A 345 -1.85 -25.05 -1.35
CA ASP A 345 -1.87 -24.44 -2.67
C ASP A 345 -2.72 -23.14 -2.65
N ILE A 346 -2.16 -22.05 -3.16
CA ILE A 346 -2.86 -20.76 -3.33
C ILE A 346 -2.66 -20.34 -4.78
N PRO A 347 -3.73 -20.29 -5.60
CA PRO A 347 -3.63 -19.88 -7.00
C PRO A 347 -3.06 -18.46 -7.16
N LYS A 348 -2.30 -18.23 -8.25
CA LYS A 348 -1.68 -16.93 -8.55
C LYS A 348 -2.71 -15.80 -8.70
N ASP A 349 -3.87 -16.09 -9.30
CA ASP A 349 -4.95 -15.10 -9.44
C ASP A 349 -5.54 -14.67 -8.08
N VAL A 350 -5.58 -15.58 -7.10
CA VAL A 350 -5.98 -15.28 -5.72
C VAL A 350 -4.93 -14.40 -5.04
N ILE A 351 -3.64 -14.66 -5.27
CA ILE A 351 -2.56 -13.80 -4.76
C ILE A 351 -2.66 -12.39 -5.35
N ARG A 352 -2.91 -12.25 -6.65
CA ARG A 352 -3.10 -10.95 -7.28
C ARG A 352 -4.29 -10.18 -6.72
N LYS A 353 -5.40 -10.87 -6.38
CA LYS A 353 -6.54 -10.26 -5.67
C LYS A 353 -6.13 -9.74 -4.28
N TYR A 354 -5.34 -10.50 -3.53
CA TYR A 354 -4.80 -10.03 -2.24
C TYR A 354 -3.80 -8.89 -2.41
N ALA A 355 -2.98 -8.90 -3.46
CA ALA A 355 -2.05 -7.81 -3.77
C ALA A 355 -2.79 -6.51 -4.11
N ALA A 356 -3.93 -6.59 -4.79
CA ALA A 356 -4.81 -5.45 -5.05
C ALA A 356 -5.50 -4.89 -3.78
N GLU A 357 -5.40 -5.58 -2.64
CA GLU A 357 -5.88 -5.11 -1.34
C GLU A 357 -4.76 -4.62 -0.41
N LEU A 358 -3.49 -4.78 -0.79
CA LEU A 358 -2.32 -4.43 0.03
C LEU A 358 -2.26 -2.92 0.31
N TYR A 359 -2.40 -2.55 1.57
CA TYR A 359 -2.30 -1.20 2.08
C TYR A 359 -1.09 -1.09 3.01
N ILE A 360 -0.15 -0.22 2.65
CA ILE A 360 0.99 0.16 3.48
C ILE A 360 0.46 1.15 4.53
N PRO A 361 0.70 0.91 5.84
CA PRO A 361 0.23 1.83 6.87
C PRO A 361 0.97 3.16 6.83
N GLY A 362 0.34 4.22 7.34
CA GLY A 362 0.99 5.51 7.57
C GLY A 362 1.39 5.74 9.02
N TYR A 363 2.29 6.69 9.24
CA TYR A 363 2.78 7.07 10.58
C TYR A 363 1.73 7.78 11.46
N HIS A 364 0.58 8.12 10.87
CA HIS A 364 -0.58 8.60 11.62
C HIS A 364 -1.25 7.48 12.43
N THR A 365 -1.02 6.21 12.07
CA THR A 365 -1.63 5.02 12.68
C THR A 365 -0.63 4.21 13.51
N PHE A 366 0.60 4.10 13.03
CA PHE A 366 1.71 3.38 13.69
C PHE A 366 2.80 4.35 14.15
N ASP A 367 3.48 4.01 15.24
CA ASP A 367 4.63 4.76 15.76
C ASP A 367 5.89 4.44 14.94
N GLU A 368 6.02 3.19 14.48
CA GLU A 368 7.12 2.72 13.64
C GLU A 368 6.62 1.81 12.52
N ILE A 369 7.21 1.98 11.34
CA ILE A 369 7.00 1.12 10.19
C ILE A 369 8.36 0.58 9.75
N GLU A 370 8.45 -0.74 9.66
CA GLU A 370 9.61 -1.45 9.16
C GLU A 370 9.23 -2.18 7.87
N PHE A 371 10.09 -2.07 6.85
CA PHE A 371 9.88 -2.72 5.56
C PHE A 371 10.85 -3.89 5.38
N ILE A 372 10.32 -5.03 4.94
CA ILE A 372 11.09 -6.21 4.51
C ILE A 372 10.85 -6.38 3.00
N ILE A 373 11.74 -5.83 2.19
CA ILE A 373 11.68 -5.85 0.72
C ILE A 373 12.67 -6.89 0.20
N ARG A 374 12.22 -7.85 -0.61
CA ARG A 374 13.03 -9.02 -1.02
C ARG A 374 12.59 -9.71 -2.30
#